data_AF-A0A6M0CAH3-F1
#
_entry.id   AF-A0A6M0CAH3-F1
#
_cell.length_a   1.000
_cell.length_b   1.000
_cell.length_c   1.000
_cell.angle_alpha   90.00
_cell.angle_beta   90.00
_cell.angle_gamma   90.00
#
_symmetry.space_group_name_H-M   'P 1'
#
loop_
_entity.id
_entity.type
_entity.pdbx_description
1 polymer ?
#
loop_
_entity_poly.entity_id
_entity_poly.type
_entity_poly.pdbx_seq_one_letter_code
_entity_poly.pdbx_strand_id
1 'polypeptide(L)'
;MKTLVTRSYQGETDLEAIAEFFQICETVDRLDEWVSVSDLRQEFNDPDVDKDRDIRLWEDGKGKLIGFGKLLIQESIDAFLFFRVHPTVRGEGI
;
A
#
# COMPACT_ATOMS: atom_id res chain seq x y z
N MET A 1 -8.54 -19.98 8.32
CA MET A 1 -7.54 -18.91 8.44
C MET A 1 -7.08 -18.60 7.02
N LYS A 2 -7.31 -17.39 6.50
CA LYS A 2 -6.78 -17.02 5.17
C LYS A 2 -5.26 -16.95 5.28
N THR A 3 -4.54 -17.52 4.33
CA THR A 3 -3.09 -17.32 4.23
C THR A 3 -2.84 -15.86 3.87
N LEU A 4 -2.05 -15.19 4.68
CA LEU A 4 -1.62 -13.81 4.51
C LEU A 4 -0.10 -13.82 4.31
N VAL A 5 0.36 -13.23 3.21
CA VAL A 5 1.79 -13.08 2.92
C VAL A 5 2.13 -11.61 3.00
N THR A 6 3.11 -11.26 3.84
CA THR A 6 3.60 -9.89 3.98
C THR A 6 4.97 -9.78 3.32
N ARG A 7 5.18 -8.74 2.52
CA ARG A 7 6.46 -8.45 1.87
C ARG A 7 6.71 -6.96 1.70
N SER A 8 7.97 -6.60 1.51
CA SER A 8 8.35 -5.24 1.09
C SER A 8 7.99 -5.02 -0.38
N TYR A 9 7.89 -3.74 -0.76
CA TYR A 9 7.73 -3.30 -2.13
C TYR A 9 8.94 -3.72 -2.98
N GLN A 10 8.69 -4.28 -4.17
CA GLN A 10 9.70 -4.83 -5.08
C GLN A 10 10.00 -3.93 -6.29
N GLY A 11 9.65 -2.65 -6.20
CA GLY A 11 9.90 -1.70 -7.28
C GLY A 11 8.80 -1.71 -8.33
N GLU A 12 9.17 -1.41 -9.57
CA GLU A 12 8.25 -1.17 -10.68
C GLU A 12 7.20 -2.28 -10.86
N THR A 13 7.53 -3.54 -10.57
CA THR A 13 6.62 -4.68 -10.73
C THR A 13 5.36 -4.64 -9.87
N ASP A 14 5.35 -3.83 -8.81
CA ASP A 14 4.23 -3.71 -7.87
C ASP A 14 3.35 -2.48 -8.14
N LEU A 15 3.79 -1.53 -8.96
CA LEU A 15 3.13 -0.23 -9.07
C LEU A 15 1.71 -0.35 -9.64
N GLU A 16 1.52 -1.15 -10.69
CA GLU A 16 0.21 -1.38 -11.28
C GLU A 16 -0.75 -2.02 -10.27
N ALA A 17 -0.29 -3.04 -9.54
CA ALA A 17 -1.11 -3.72 -8.54
C ALA A 17 -1.50 -2.79 -7.37
N ILE A 18 -0.62 -1.88 -6.97
CA ILE A 18 -0.88 -0.88 -5.93
C ILE A 18 -1.90 0.15 -6.43
N ALA A 19 -1.74 0.67 -7.66
CA ALA A 19 -2.68 1.63 -8.25
C ALA A 19 -4.08 1.02 -8.39
N GLU A 20 -4.19 -0.21 -8.91
CA GLU A 20 -5.44 -0.95 -8.99
C GLU A 20 -6.07 -1.18 -7.60
N PHE A 21 -5.26 -1.48 -6.59
CA PHE A 21 -5.72 -1.65 -5.22
C PHE A 21 -6.30 -0.34 -4.64
N PHE A 22 -5.64 0.80 -4.82
CA PHE A 22 -6.16 2.09 -4.40
C PHE A 22 -7.46 2.43 -5.12
N GLN A 23 -7.53 2.17 -6.43
CA GLN A 23 -8.74 2.34 -7.23
C GLN A 23 -9.94 1.54 -6.68
N ILE A 24 -9.70 0.29 -6.26
CA ILE A 24 -10.74 -0.56 -5.67
C ILE A 24 -11.20 0.02 -4.33
N CYS A 25 -10.27 0.48 -3.48
CA CYS A 25 -10.61 1.12 -2.22
C CYS A 25 -11.45 2.39 -2.45
N GLU A 26 -11.00 3.27 -3.35
CA GLU A 26 -11.63 4.54 -3.66
C GLU A 26 -13.05 4.38 -4.22
N THR A 27 -13.30 3.32 -5.01
CA THR A 27 -14.65 3.01 -5.53
C THR A 27 -15.69 2.81 -4.41
N VAL A 28 -15.25 2.32 -3.25
CA VAL A 28 -16.09 2.08 -2.06
C VAL A 28 -16.05 3.29 -1.12
N ASP A 29 -14.87 3.83 -0.85
CA ASP A 29 -14.65 4.83 0.21
C ASP A 29 -15.00 6.24 -0.24
N ARG A 30 -14.83 6.55 -1.54
CA ARG A 30 -15.17 7.84 -2.16
C ARG A 30 -14.53 9.04 -1.43
N LEU A 31 -13.24 8.93 -1.15
CA LEU A 31 -12.46 9.95 -0.46
C LEU A 31 -11.84 10.97 -1.43
N ASP A 32 -12.01 10.75 -2.73
CA ASP A 32 -11.37 11.51 -3.81
C ASP A 32 -9.84 11.37 -3.81
N GLU A 33 -9.33 10.24 -3.32
CA GLU A 33 -7.90 9.91 -3.21
C GLU A 33 -7.48 9.00 -4.38
N TRP A 34 -7.48 9.56 -5.59
CA TRP A 34 -7.04 8.84 -6.78
C TRP A 34 -5.52 8.81 -6.84
N VAL A 35 -4.98 7.62 -7.10
CA VAL A 35 -3.54 7.38 -7.14
C VAL A 35 -3.17 6.74 -8.46
N SER A 36 -2.36 7.41 -9.27
CA SER A 36 -1.86 6.85 -10.53
C SER A 36 -0.50 6.15 -10.34
N VAL A 37 -0.14 5.26 -11.29
CA VAL A 37 1.19 4.64 -11.34
C VAL A 37 2.31 5.70 -11.40
N SER A 38 2.09 6.81 -12.11
CA SER A 38 3.04 7.92 -12.15
C SER A 38 3.22 8.60 -10.80
N ASP A 39 2.14 8.80 -10.04
CA ASP A 39 2.20 9.43 -8.72
C ASP A 39 2.94 8.52 -7.75
N LEU A 40 2.61 7.22 -7.73
CA LEU A 40 3.31 6.21 -6.92
C LEU A 40 4.80 6.15 -7.28
N ARG A 41 5.13 6.13 -8.57
CA ARG A 41 6.53 6.11 -9.01
C ARG A 41 7.28 7.34 -8.54
N GLN A 42 6.67 8.51 -8.63
CA GLN A 42 7.28 9.75 -8.17
C GLN A 42 7.48 9.70 -6.65
N GLU A 43 6.44 9.38 -5.91
CA GLU A 43 6.42 9.36 -4.45
C GLU A 43 7.39 8.31 -3.86
N PHE A 44 7.45 7.11 -4.44
CA PHE A 44 8.31 6.04 -3.92
C PHE A 44 9.77 6.23 -4.30
N ASN A 45 10.08 7.06 -5.30
CA ASN A 45 11.44 7.43 -5.65
C ASN A 45 11.95 8.68 -4.93
N ASP A 46 11.16 9.23 -4.00
CA ASP A 46 11.66 10.26 -3.10
C ASP A 46 12.89 9.72 -2.31
N PRO A 47 14.01 10.46 -2.26
CA PRO A 47 15.23 10.03 -1.57
C PRO A 47 15.04 9.70 -0.08
N ASP A 48 14.02 10.27 0.56
CA ASP A 48 13.75 10.07 1.98
C ASP A 48 12.91 8.81 2.25
N VAL A 49 12.49 8.09 1.21
CA VAL A 49 11.72 6.84 1.32
C VAL A 49 12.64 5.62 1.24
N ASP A 50 12.76 4.89 2.36
CA ASP A 50 13.35 3.56 2.37
C ASP A 50 12.32 2.53 1.91
N LYS A 51 12.33 2.22 0.61
CA LYS A 51 11.37 1.30 -0.03
C LYS A 51 11.23 -0.06 0.66
N ASP A 52 12.32 -0.58 1.25
CA ASP A 52 12.32 -1.90 1.89
C ASP A 52 11.68 -1.86 3.28
N ARG A 53 11.76 -0.72 3.97
CA ARG A 53 11.28 -0.55 5.35
C ARG A 53 9.95 0.18 5.44
N ASP A 54 9.76 1.18 4.62
CA ASP A 54 8.67 2.14 4.73
C ASP A 54 7.45 1.71 3.95
N ILE A 55 7.58 0.82 2.96
CA ILE A 55 6.46 0.34 2.14
C ILE A 55 6.25 -1.16 2.37
N ARG A 56 5.02 -1.53 2.74
CA ARG A 56 4.62 -2.91 3.01
C ARG A 56 3.37 -3.30 2.25
N LEU A 57 3.40 -4.50 1.70
CA LEU A 57 2.32 -5.12 0.95
C LEU A 57 1.86 -6.40 1.64
N TRP A 58 0.56 -6.62 1.63
CA TRP A 58 -0.07 -7.84 2.14
C TRP A 58 -0.88 -8.49 1.04
N GLU A 59 -0.58 -9.75 0.76
CA GLU A 59 -1.24 -10.55 -0.27
C GLU A 59 -2.02 -11.71 0.35
N ASP A 60 -3.10 -12.11 -0.32
CA ASP A 60 -3.78 -13.35 0.00
C ASP A 60 -2.99 -14.57 -0.51
N GLY A 61 -3.46 -15.78 -0.17
CA GLY A 61 -2.83 -17.03 -0.64
C GLY A 61 -2.84 -17.26 -2.15
N LYS A 62 -3.41 -16.35 -2.95
CA LYS A 62 -3.40 -16.37 -4.41
C LYS A 62 -2.50 -15.27 -5.01
N GLY A 63 -1.78 -14.52 -4.17
CA GLY A 63 -0.94 -13.40 -4.59
C GLY A 63 -1.71 -12.12 -4.90
N LYS A 64 -3.00 -12.04 -4.52
CA LYS A 64 -3.76 -10.80 -4.70
C LYS A 64 -3.43 -9.83 -3.58
N LEU A 65 -3.07 -8.58 -3.92
CA LEU A 65 -2.87 -7.51 -2.95
C LEU A 65 -4.19 -7.20 -2.21
N ILE A 66 -4.15 -7.33 -0.88
CA ILE A 66 -5.29 -7.11 0.02
C ILE A 66 -5.02 -6.08 1.12
N GLY A 67 -3.77 -5.64 1.29
CA GLY A 67 -3.41 -4.56 2.19
C GLY A 67 -2.17 -3.82 1.72
N PHE A 68 -2.12 -2.53 2.03
CA PHE A 68 -1.00 -1.63 1.74
C PHE A 68 -0.71 -0.80 2.99
N GLY A 69 0.57 -0.58 3.27
CA GLY A 69 1.05 0.28 4.35
C GLY A 69 2.24 1.09 3.89
N LYS A 70 2.25 2.38 4.24
CA LYS A 70 3.37 3.28 4.02
C LYS A 70 3.66 4.07 5.29
N LEU A 71 4.94 4.16 5.65
CA LEU A 71 5.43 5.12 6.64
C LEU A 71 5.88 6.40 5.94
N LEU A 72 5.51 7.53 6.52
CA LEU A 72 6.07 8.83 6.23
C LEU A 72 6.73 9.34 7.50
N ILE A 73 8.07 9.33 7.52
CA ILE A 73 8.85 9.74 8.68
C ILE A 73 9.17 11.22 8.54
N GLN A 74 8.74 12.04 9.50
CA GLN A 74 9.05 13.48 9.52
C GLN A 74 10.00 13.76 10.69
N GLU A 75 11.21 14.23 10.38
CA GLU A 75 12.21 14.69 11.35
C GLU A 75 12.37 13.83 12.63
N SER A 76 12.86 12.59 12.52
CA SER A 76 13.37 11.72 13.61
C SER A 76 12.53 11.46 14.89
N ILE A 77 11.44 12.18 15.12
CA ILE A 77 10.66 12.16 16.38
C ILE A 77 9.28 11.55 16.12
N ASP A 78 8.66 11.82 14.96
CA ASP A 78 7.31 11.36 14.62
C ASP A 78 7.23 10.72 13.21
N ALA A 79 6.22 9.87 13.03
CA ALA A 79 5.92 9.26 11.74
C ALA A 79 4.41 9.10 11.55
N PHE A 80 3.95 9.24 10.31
CA PHE A 80 2.60 8.91 9.91
C PHE A 80 2.57 7.51 9.31
N LEU A 81 1.65 6.68 9.78
CA LEU A 81 1.32 5.41 9.14
C LEU A 81 0.08 5.60 8.27
N PHE A 82 0.28 5.49 6.97
CA PHE A 82 -0.79 5.36 6.00
C PHE A 82 -1.05 3.88 5.78
N PHE A 83 -2.30 3.45 5.91
CA PHE A 83 -2.67 2.08 5.60
C PHE A 83 -4.04 2.02 4.94
N ARG A 84 -4.22 1.01 4.10
CA ARG A 84 -5.46 0.70 3.41
C ARG A 84 -5.63 -0.81 3.38
N VAL A 85 -6.89 -1.26 3.50
CA VAL A 85 -7.28 -2.68 3.46
C VAL A 85 -8.35 -2.86 2.40
N HIS A 86 -8.20 -3.90 1.57
CA HIS A 86 -9.12 -4.20 0.49
C HIS A 86 -10.56 -4.36 1.03
N PRO A 87 -11.58 -3.71 0.44
CA PRO A 87 -12.92 -3.62 1.00
C PRO A 87 -13.56 -4.95 1.40
N THR A 88 -13.32 -6.00 0.60
CA THR A 88 -13.94 -7.33 0.80
C THR A 88 -13.36 -8.12 1.98
N VAL A 89 -12.31 -7.63 2.64
CA VAL A 89 -11.65 -8.33 3.75
C VAL A 89 -11.49 -7.46 5.00
N ARG A 90 -12.14 -6.29 5.02
CA ARG A 90 -12.17 -5.41 6.19
C ARG A 90 -12.93 -6.08 7.34
N GLY A 91 -12.47 -5.86 8.57
CA GLY A 91 -13.03 -6.50 9.77
C GLY A 91 -12.56 -7.93 10.01
N GLU A 92 -11.67 -8.47 9.18
CA GLU A 92 -11.13 -9.84 9.35
C GLU A 92 -9.83 -9.88 10.18
N GLY A 93 -9.29 -8.73 10.61
CA GLY A 93 -8.08 -8.65 11.45
C GLY A 93 -6.77 -8.87 10.68
N ILE A 94 -6.58 -8.10 9.60
CA ILE A 94 -5.36 -8.07 8.77
C ILE A 94 -4.35 -7.10 9.36
#